data_AF-A0A969R9N2-F1
#
_entry.id   AF-A0A969R9N2-F1
#
_cell.length_a   1.000
_cell.length_b   1.000
_cell.length_c   1.000
_cell.angle_alpha   90.00
_cell.angle_beta   90.00
_cell.angle_gamma   90.00
#
_symmetry.space_group_name_H-M   'P 1'
#
loop_
_entity.id
_entity.type
_entity.pdbx_description
1 polymer ?
#
loop_
_entity_poly.entity_id
_entity_poly.type
_entity_poly.pdbx_seq_one_letter_code
_entity_poly.pdbx_strand_id
1 'polypeptide(L)'
;MLEVPPSVTNDRRIVLRSNMNGHRLITVQPKKVDFASKRLYEIQVELRYEDEDAGLSFSDLFNFQTVNDRATFEFDYTDDQKSTYDYRLTYRYLNGLSRSTEWISASSEVLTVPVA
;
A
#
# COMPACT_ATOMS: atom_id res chain seq x y z
N MET A 1 34.58 14.90 -10.07
CA MET A 1 33.15 14.67 -10.42
C MET A 1 32.88 13.21 -10.07
N LEU A 2 32.07 12.93 -9.05
CA LEU A 2 31.79 11.56 -8.60
C LEU A 2 30.38 11.20 -9.09
N GLU A 3 30.31 10.46 -10.19
CA GLU A 3 29.06 9.83 -10.64
C GLU A 3 28.85 8.56 -9.81
N VAL A 4 27.69 8.44 -9.17
CA VAL A 4 27.24 7.20 -8.54
C VAL A 4 26.19 6.56 -9.45
N PRO A 5 26.47 5.39 -10.06
CA PRO A 5 25.48 4.66 -10.85
C PRO A 5 24.42 3.97 -9.97
N PRO A 6 23.29 3.53 -10.55
CA PRO A 6 21.99 3.52 -9.89
C PRO A 6 21.76 2.34 -8.94
N SER A 7 20.91 2.59 -7.92
CA SER A 7 20.28 1.56 -7.10
C SER A 7 19.34 0.70 -7.93
N VAL A 8 19.46 -0.63 -7.82
CA VAL A 8 18.33 -1.56 -7.84
C VAL A 8 18.73 -2.87 -7.14
N THR A 9 17.85 -3.38 -6.29
CA THR A 9 17.56 -4.81 -6.34
C THR A 9 16.06 -4.96 -6.19
N ASN A 10 15.39 -5.19 -7.32
CA ASN A 10 14.02 -5.70 -7.37
C ASN A 10 14.06 -7.21 -7.08
N ASP A 11 14.69 -7.59 -5.97
CA ASP A 11 14.87 -8.99 -5.60
C ASP A 11 13.71 -9.42 -4.71
N ARG A 12 12.99 -10.45 -5.15
CA ARG A 12 12.05 -11.19 -4.30
C ARG A 12 12.84 -11.91 -3.20
N ARG A 13 13.14 -11.22 -2.11
CA ARG A 13 13.75 -11.82 -0.92
C ARG A 13 12.66 -12.35 -0.02
N ILE A 14 12.61 -13.67 0.16
CA ILE A 14 11.91 -14.27 1.30
C ILE A 14 12.92 -14.28 2.44
N VAL A 15 12.84 -13.31 3.35
CA VAL A 15 13.66 -13.30 4.57
C VAL A 15 12.98 -14.21 5.58
N LEU A 16 13.33 -15.49 5.59
CA LEU A 16 12.86 -16.41 6.62
C LEU A 16 13.60 -16.12 7.93
N ARG A 17 12.93 -15.46 8.89
CA ARG A 17 13.40 -15.44 10.28
C ARG A 17 12.69 -16.57 11.05
N SER A 18 13.41 -17.26 11.91
CA SER A 18 12.87 -18.38 12.69
C SER A 18 11.77 -17.98 13.68
N ASN A 19 11.53 -16.68 13.88
CA ASN A 19 10.49 -16.12 14.74
C ASN A 19 9.31 -15.51 13.97
N MET A 20 9.24 -15.64 12.64
CA MET A 20 8.07 -15.22 11.88
C MET A 20 6.93 -16.21 12.08
N ASN A 21 5.75 -15.70 12.43
CA ASN A 21 4.53 -16.52 12.47
C ASN A 21 3.91 -16.65 11.09
N GLY A 22 4.01 -15.60 10.26
CA GLY A 22 3.45 -15.65 8.92
C GLY A 22 3.88 -14.51 8.02
N HIS A 23 3.34 -14.57 6.80
CA HIS A 23 3.54 -13.61 5.73
C HIS A 23 2.16 -13.28 5.14
N ARG A 24 1.84 -11.99 5.00
CA ARG A 24 0.59 -11.53 4.42
C ARG A 24 0.81 -10.86 3.08
N LEU A 25 -0.12 -11.13 2.17
CA LEU A 25 -0.18 -10.52 0.85
C LEU A 25 -1.54 -9.84 0.70
N ILE A 26 -1.53 -8.52 0.56
CA ILE A 26 -2.72 -7.69 0.43
C ILE A 26 -2.85 -7.22 -1.02
N THR A 27 -3.92 -7.63 -1.68
CA THR A 27 -4.25 -7.13 -3.03
C THR A 27 -4.97 -5.80 -2.90
N VAL A 28 -4.40 -4.75 -3.49
CA VAL A 28 -4.97 -3.41 -3.52
C VAL A 28 -5.55 -3.14 -4.90
N GLN A 29 -6.82 -2.77 -4.94
CA GLN A 29 -7.53 -2.48 -6.19
C GLN A 29 -8.53 -1.34 -6.01
N PRO A 30 -8.74 -0.49 -7.04
CA PRO A 30 -9.81 0.49 -7.01
C PRO A 30 -11.17 -0.19 -7.11
N LYS A 31 -12.18 0.43 -6.52
CA LYS A 31 -13.58 0.08 -6.79
C LYS A 31 -13.85 0.27 -8.28
N LYS A 32 -14.69 -0.60 -8.87
CA LYS A 32 -15.09 -0.56 -10.28
C LYS A 32 -16.02 0.63 -10.60
N VAL A 33 -15.53 1.84 -10.41
CA VAL A 33 -16.18 3.11 -10.73
C VAL A 33 -15.19 3.93 -11.55
N ASP A 34 -15.63 4.40 -12.70
CA ASP A 34 -14.77 5.15 -13.62
C ASP A 34 -14.25 6.45 -12.97
N PHE A 35 -12.94 6.67 -13.06
CA PHE A 35 -12.25 7.83 -12.49
C PHE A 35 -12.67 9.12 -13.20
N ALA A 36 -12.88 9.06 -14.52
CA ALA A 36 -13.28 10.23 -15.31
C ALA A 36 -14.67 10.73 -14.88
N SER A 37 -15.60 9.82 -14.58
CA SER A 37 -16.92 10.16 -14.03
C SER A 37 -16.85 10.95 -12.70
N LYS A 38 -15.74 10.82 -11.96
CA LYS A 38 -15.47 11.50 -10.69
C LYS A 38 -14.48 12.67 -10.82
N ARG A 39 -14.06 13.01 -12.05
CA ARG A 39 -13.01 14.01 -12.32
C ARG A 39 -11.72 13.73 -11.56
N LEU A 40 -11.46 12.45 -11.30
CA LEU A 40 -10.32 12.00 -10.53
C LEU A 40 -9.14 11.77 -11.47
N TYR A 41 -7.99 12.34 -11.13
CA TYR A 41 -6.74 12.16 -11.86
C TYR A 41 -6.00 10.91 -11.35
N GLU A 42 -5.88 10.77 -10.03
CA GLU A 42 -5.28 9.60 -9.40
C GLU A 42 -5.82 9.40 -7.97
N ILE A 43 -5.70 8.17 -7.48
CA ILE A 43 -5.74 7.84 -6.06
C ILE A 43 -4.35 7.36 -5.67
N GLN A 44 -3.71 8.08 -4.77
CA GLN A 44 -2.52 7.62 -4.09
C GLN A 44 -2.94 6.83 -2.84
N VAL A 45 -2.39 5.63 -2.69
CA VAL A 45 -2.65 4.72 -1.58
C VAL A 45 -1.35 4.49 -0.86
N GLU A 46 -1.28 4.93 0.37
CA GLU A 46 -0.18 4.64 1.29
C GLU A 46 -0.62 3.48 2.18
N LEU A 47 0.20 2.45 2.29
CA LEU A 47 0.00 1.34 3.22
C LEU A 47 1.20 1.24 4.15
N ARG A 48 0.93 0.83 5.39
CA ARG A 48 1.99 0.53 6.36
C ARG A 48 1.60 -0.59 7.31
N TYR A 49 2.62 -1.30 7.77
CA TYR A 49 2.57 -2.25 8.87
C TYR A 49 3.72 -1.93 9.82
N GLU A 50 3.42 -1.82 11.12
CA GLU A 50 4.38 -1.51 12.17
C GLU A 50 4.18 -2.47 13.35
N ASP A 51 5.22 -3.18 13.75
CA ASP A 51 5.29 -3.95 14.99
C ASP A 51 6.62 -3.64 15.69
N GLU A 52 6.59 -2.64 16.56
CA GLU A 52 7.78 -2.14 17.26
C GLU A 52 8.41 -3.21 18.16
N ASP A 53 7.60 -4.05 18.80
CA ASP A 53 8.07 -5.14 19.67
C ASP A 53 8.92 -6.16 18.89
N ALA A 54 8.57 -6.38 17.62
CA ALA A 54 9.27 -7.26 16.70
C ALA A 54 10.33 -6.54 15.84
N GLY A 55 10.42 -5.22 15.93
CA GLY A 55 11.28 -4.39 15.09
C GLY A 55 10.91 -4.45 13.59
N LEU A 56 9.63 -4.63 13.28
CA LEU A 56 9.11 -4.75 11.92
C LEU A 56 8.46 -3.43 11.49
N SER A 57 8.84 -2.96 10.30
CA SER A 57 8.23 -1.79 9.66
C SER A 57 8.26 -1.97 8.16
N PHE A 58 7.09 -1.93 7.55
CA PHE A 58 6.89 -2.07 6.10
C PHE A 58 5.98 -0.94 5.64
N SER A 59 6.28 -0.34 4.49
CA SER A 59 5.42 0.68 3.90
C SER A 59 5.57 0.68 2.39
N ASP A 60 4.47 0.95 1.70
CA ASP A 60 4.41 1.09 0.24
C ASP A 60 3.51 2.26 -0.15
N LEU A 61 3.76 2.80 -1.34
CA LEU A 61 2.97 3.86 -1.95
C LEU A 61 2.63 3.48 -3.40
N PHE A 62 1.34 3.46 -3.71
CA PHE A 62 0.83 3.12 -5.02
C PHE A 62 -0.02 4.26 -5.59
N ASN A 63 0.09 4.50 -6.89
CA ASN A 63 -0.76 5.47 -7.59
C ASN A 63 -1.67 4.70 -8.57
N PHE A 64 -2.97 4.90 -8.43
CA PHE A 64 -3.99 4.31 -9.30
C PHE A 64 -4.61 5.41 -10.15
N GLN A 65 -4.67 5.20 -11.45
CA GLN A 65 -5.28 6.11 -12.43
C GLN A 65 -6.45 5.45 -13.17
N THR A 66 -6.57 4.12 -13.11
CA THR A 66 -7.64 3.36 -13.76
C THR A 66 -8.25 2.30 -12.85
N VAL A 67 -9.47 1.86 -13.16
CA VAL A 67 -10.16 0.76 -12.44
C VAL A 67 -9.48 -0.61 -12.58
N ASN A 68 -8.56 -0.75 -13.54
CA ASN A 68 -7.85 -1.99 -13.83
C ASN A 68 -6.49 -2.07 -13.13
N ASP A 69 -6.04 -0.96 -12.55
CA ASP A 69 -4.77 -0.91 -11.84
C ASP A 69 -4.81 -1.82 -10.60
N ARG A 70 -3.71 -2.52 -10.36
CA ARG A 70 -3.56 -3.47 -9.25
C ARG A 70 -2.21 -3.25 -8.60
N ALA A 71 -2.16 -3.41 -7.28
CA ALA A 71 -0.93 -3.44 -6.53
C ALA A 71 -1.00 -4.52 -5.44
N THR A 72 0.15 -4.82 -4.88
CA THR A 72 0.29 -5.82 -3.82
C THR A 72 1.15 -5.23 -2.73
N PHE A 73 0.66 -5.26 -1.49
CA PHE A 73 1.40 -4.90 -0.29
C PHE A 73 1.68 -6.18 0.51
N GLU A 74 2.94 -6.42 0.83
CA GLU A 74 3.38 -7.63 1.53
C GLU A 74 4.11 -7.25 2.82
N PHE A 75 3.85 -8.01 3.88
CA PHE A 75 4.56 -7.84 5.14
C PHE A 75 4.60 -9.15 5.93
N ASP A 76 5.68 -9.29 6.68
CA ASP A 76 5.86 -10.38 7.63
C ASP A 76 5.33 -9.96 9.00
N TYR A 77 4.87 -10.93 9.79
CA TYR A 77 4.39 -10.66 11.16
C TYR A 77 4.78 -11.79 12.12
N THR A 78 4.92 -11.46 13.40
CA THR A 78 5.32 -12.39 14.46
C THR A 78 4.22 -12.75 15.45
N ASP A 79 3.06 -12.08 15.38
CA ASP A 79 1.88 -12.33 16.21
C ASP A 79 0.62 -12.24 15.34
N ASP A 80 -0.21 -13.29 15.32
CA ASP A 80 -1.46 -13.32 14.53
C ASP A 80 -2.43 -12.21 14.94
N GLN A 81 -2.37 -11.76 16.20
CA GLN A 81 -3.16 -10.62 16.69
C GLN A 81 -2.66 -9.28 16.16
N LYS A 82 -1.41 -9.21 15.69
CA LYS A 82 -0.78 -8.04 15.08
C LYS A 82 -0.61 -8.24 13.58
N SER A 83 -1.69 -8.63 12.91
CA SER A 83 -1.71 -8.87 11.47
C SER A 83 -2.46 -7.77 10.70
N THR A 84 -2.85 -6.68 11.36
CA THR A 84 -3.54 -5.54 10.75
C THR A 84 -2.56 -4.57 10.12
N TYR A 85 -2.93 -3.97 8.99
CA TYR A 85 -2.18 -2.89 8.35
C TYR A 85 -3.01 -1.61 8.37
N ASP A 86 -2.34 -0.46 8.28
CA ASP A 86 -2.98 0.83 8.10
C ASP A 86 -2.88 1.26 6.63
N TYR A 87 -3.87 2.00 6.17
CA TYR A 87 -3.80 2.68 4.88
C TYR A 87 -4.33 4.11 4.95
N ARG A 88 -3.81 4.96 4.06
CA ARG A 88 -4.27 6.33 3.84
C ARG A 88 -4.47 6.56 2.35
N LEU A 89 -5.52 7.29 2.01
CA LEU A 89 -5.87 7.60 0.63
C LEU A 89 -5.72 9.09 0.37
N THR A 90 -5.04 9.45 -0.72
CA THR A 90 -5.02 10.81 -1.26
C THR A 90 -5.63 10.81 -2.65
N TYR A 91 -6.78 11.45 -2.79
CA TYR A 91 -7.45 11.70 -4.05
C TYR A 91 -6.88 12.97 -4.66
N ARG A 92 -6.40 12.91 -5.91
CA ARG A 92 -6.05 14.11 -6.68
C ARG A 92 -7.00 14.25 -7.87
N TYR A 93 -7.57 15.43 -8.02
CA TYR A 93 -8.59 15.72 -9.02
C TYR A 93 -7.99 16.47 -10.20
N LEU A 94 -8.66 16.38 -11.35
CA LEU A 94 -8.22 17.03 -12.60
C LEU A 94 -8.16 18.57 -12.51
N ASN A 95 -8.84 19.18 -11.54
CA ASN A 95 -8.80 20.62 -11.27
C ASN A 95 -7.64 21.04 -10.35
N GLY A 96 -6.74 20.12 -10.01
CA GLY A 96 -5.59 20.37 -9.13
C GLY A 96 -5.91 20.31 -7.63
N LEU A 97 -7.17 20.08 -7.23
CA LEU A 97 -7.50 19.86 -5.82
C LEU A 97 -7.04 18.47 -5.37
N SER A 98 -6.75 18.36 -4.07
CA SER A 98 -6.47 17.09 -3.42
C SER A 98 -7.22 16.95 -2.10
N ARG A 99 -7.59 15.73 -1.75
CA ARG A 99 -8.18 15.38 -0.45
C ARG A 99 -7.52 14.12 0.08
N SER A 100 -7.12 14.13 1.35
CA SER A 100 -6.61 12.94 2.04
C SER A 100 -7.60 12.44 3.09
N THR A 101 -7.56 11.14 3.36
CA THR A 101 -8.18 10.54 4.55
C THR A 101 -7.20 10.57 5.72
N GLU A 102 -7.71 10.30 6.92
CA GLU A 102 -6.87 9.82 8.01
C GLU A 102 -6.38 8.38 7.72
N TRP A 103 -5.46 7.89 8.55
CA TRP A 103 -5.08 6.48 8.56
C TRP A 103 -6.24 5.61 9.02
N ILE A 104 -6.46 4.51 8.33
CA ILE A 104 -7.53 3.54 8.59
C ILE A 104 -6.90 2.16 8.72
N SER A 105 -7.19 1.46 9.80
CA SER A 105 -6.71 0.08 9.99
C SER A 105 -7.62 -0.92 9.28
N ALA A 106 -7.02 -1.93 8.66
CA ALA A 106 -7.70 -3.02 7.99
C ALA A 106 -6.98 -4.36 8.22
N SER A 107 -7.73 -5.45 8.05
CA SER A 107 -7.22 -6.81 8.14
C SER A 107 -7.59 -7.67 6.94
N SER A 108 -8.30 -7.12 5.93
CA SER A 108 -8.70 -7.87 4.74
C SER A 108 -7.53 -8.10 3.79
N GLU A 109 -7.49 -9.28 3.17
CA GLU A 109 -6.51 -9.63 2.12
C GLU A 109 -6.75 -8.89 0.81
N VAL A 110 -7.94 -8.31 0.63
CA VAL A 110 -8.28 -7.44 -0.49
C VAL A 110 -8.68 -6.08 0.06
N LEU A 111 -7.90 -5.05 -0.28
CA LEU A 111 -8.26 -3.66 -0.06
C LEU A 111 -8.93 -3.11 -1.31
N THR A 112 -10.24 -2.88 -1.23
CA THR A 112 -10.97 -2.18 -2.30
C THR A 112 -11.03 -0.70 -1.99
N VAL A 113 -10.25 0.09 -2.73
CA VAL A 113 -10.14 1.53 -2.54
C VAL A 113 -11.37 2.23 -3.13
N PRO A 114 -12.15 2.98 -2.33
CA PRO A 114 -13.30 3.69 -2.85
C PRO A 114 -12.87 4.80 -3.82
N VAL A 115 -13.71 5.08 -4.81
CA VAL A 115 -13.59 6.25 -5.68
C VAL A 115 -14.59 7.29 -5.16
N ALA A 116 -14.09 8.42 -4.64
CA ALA A 116 -14.87 9.45 -3.95
C ALA A 116 -16.01 10.04 -4.81
#